data_AF-A0A836UWK3-F1
#
_entry.id   AF-A0A836UWK3-F1
#
_cell.length_a   1.000
_cell.length_b   1.000
_cell.length_c   1.000
_cell.angle_alpha   90.00
_cell.angle_beta   90.00
_cell.angle_gamma   90.00
#
_symmetry.space_group_name_H-M   'P 1'
#
loop_
_entity.id
_entity.type
_entity.pdbx_description
1 polymer ?
#
loop_
_entity_poly.entity_id
_entity_poly.type
_entity_poly.pdbx_seq_one_letter_code
_entity_poly.pdbx_strand_id
1 'polypeptide(L)'
;IPDDACHYHESVDMQRTLTVREMARIQSFPDWYEIESKVTTGGQMRKFEVPQYTQIGNAVPPLLGLALGKVCKELIELSMTNKS
;
A
#
# COMPACT_ATOMS: atom_id res chain seq x y z
N ILE A 1 -11.08 -13.98 6.88
CA ILE A 1 -10.45 -14.79 7.94
C ILE A 1 -10.42 -13.91 9.18
N PRO A 2 -11.06 -14.29 10.30
CA PRO A 2 -11.14 -13.45 11.49
C PRO A 2 -9.95 -13.73 12.41
N ASP A 3 -8.92 -12.88 12.34
CA ASP A 3 -7.70 -12.97 13.17
C ASP A 3 -7.81 -12.19 14.50
N ASP A 4 -9.03 -11.97 15.00
CA ASP A 4 -9.28 -11.15 16.20
C ASP A 4 -9.10 -11.89 17.54
N ALA A 5 -8.22 -12.91 17.63
CA ALA A 5 -8.07 -13.71 18.85
C ALA A 5 -6.63 -13.99 19.31
N CYS A 6 -5.59 -13.36 18.75
CA CYS A 6 -4.28 -13.38 19.39
C CYS A 6 -4.15 -12.17 20.33
N HIS A 7 -4.42 -12.40 21.62
CA HIS A 7 -3.94 -11.54 22.69
C HIS A 7 -2.41 -11.66 22.75
N TYR A 8 -1.70 -10.75 22.08
CA TYR A 8 -0.24 -10.72 22.10
C TYR A 8 0.24 -10.15 23.44
N HIS A 9 0.80 -11.01 24.27
CA HIS A 9 1.59 -10.64 25.44
C HIS A 9 2.86 -9.91 24.96
N GLU A 10 3.09 -8.67 25.40
CA GLU A 10 4.27 -7.88 25.03
C GLU A 10 5.54 -8.49 25.65
N SER A 11 6.23 -9.37 24.92
CA SER A 11 7.61 -9.78 25.24
C SER A 11 8.58 -9.27 24.16
N VAL A 12 9.78 -8.92 24.58
CA VAL A 12 10.86 -8.34 23.74
C VAL A 12 11.30 -9.29 22.61
N ASP A 13 11.01 -10.59 22.75
CA ASP A 13 11.40 -11.66 21.83
C ASP A 13 10.27 -12.10 20.86
N MET A 14 9.08 -11.46 20.91
CA MET A 14 7.98 -11.79 19.99
C MET A 14 8.08 -11.00 18.68
N GLN A 15 7.85 -11.70 17.56
CA GLN A 15 7.82 -11.08 16.24
C GLN A 15 6.63 -10.12 16.13
N ARG A 16 6.91 -8.82 16.15
CA ARG A 16 5.90 -7.78 15.94
C ARG A 16 5.48 -7.69 14.47
N THR A 17 4.23 -7.31 14.24
CA THR A 17 3.74 -6.92 12.91
C THR A 17 4.46 -5.65 12.43
N LEU A 18 4.66 -5.54 11.12
CA LEU A 18 5.14 -4.30 10.51
C LEU A 18 4.14 -3.17 10.74
N THR A 19 4.64 -1.97 10.99
CA THR A 19 3.83 -0.75 11.00
C THR A 19 3.35 -0.42 9.59
N VAL A 20 2.26 0.35 9.49
CA VAL A 20 1.76 0.88 8.21
C VAL A 20 2.87 1.57 7.41
N ARG A 21 3.75 2.32 8.10
CA ARG A 21 4.84 3.05 7.46
C ARG A 21 5.98 2.15 6.97
N GLU A 22 6.30 1.08 7.70
CA GLU A 22 7.24 0.07 7.20
C GLU A 22 6.70 -0.62 5.95
N MET A 23 5.42 -1.01 5.94
CA MET A 23 4.79 -1.60 4.77
C MET A 23 4.74 -0.64 3.57
N ALA A 24 4.48 0.64 3.82
CA ALA A 24 4.46 1.67 2.78
C ALA A 24 5.84 1.88 2.14
N ARG A 25 6.92 1.83 2.93
CA ARG A 25 8.30 1.87 2.43
C ARG A 25 8.62 0.64 1.56
N ILE A 26 8.19 -0.55 1.97
CA ILE A 26 8.33 -1.77 1.15
C ILE A 26 7.60 -1.60 -0.19
N GLN A 27 6.42 -0.99 -0.17
CA GLN A 27 5.66 -0.63 -1.37
C GLN A 27 6.19 0.61 -2.07
N SER A 28 7.38 1.11 -1.74
CA SER A 28 8.05 2.27 -2.34
C SER A 28 7.31 3.61 -2.23
N PHE A 29 6.36 3.73 -1.30
CA PHE A 29 5.78 5.03 -0.98
C PHE A 29 6.83 5.90 -0.30
N PRO A 30 6.95 7.18 -0.70
CA PRO A 30 7.83 8.10 -0.02
C PRO A 30 7.33 8.40 1.40
N ASP A 31 8.23 8.79 2.29
CA ASP A 31 7.90 9.03 3.70
C ASP A 31 7.00 10.24 3.93
N TRP A 32 7.00 11.20 3.00
CA TRP A 32 6.08 12.34 3.01
C TRP A 32 4.66 11.98 2.57
N TYR A 33 4.43 10.76 2.06
CA TYR A 33 3.10 10.34 1.61
C TYR A 33 2.22 9.92 2.79
N GLU A 34 1.21 10.72 3.07
CA GLU A 34 0.22 10.48 4.11
C GLU A 34 -0.83 9.47 3.64
N ILE A 35 -1.14 8.49 4.50
CA ILE A 35 -2.10 7.43 4.23
C ILE A 35 -3.36 7.75 5.02
N GLU A 36 -4.39 8.22 4.34
CA GLU A 36 -5.64 8.64 5.01
C GLU A 36 -6.56 7.44 5.24
N SER A 37 -6.56 6.90 6.47
CA SER A 37 -7.57 5.98 7.00
C SER A 37 -7.28 5.66 8.48
N LYS A 38 -8.17 4.91 9.13
CA LYS A 38 -7.91 4.36 10.46
C LYS A 38 -6.84 3.26 10.39
N VAL A 39 -5.93 3.26 11.38
CA VAL A 39 -4.84 2.28 11.52
C VAL A 39 -5.39 0.87 11.73
N THR A 40 -6.45 0.73 12.54
CA THR A 40 -7.18 -0.51 12.79
C THR A 40 -8.68 -0.23 12.94
N THR A 41 -9.53 -1.13 12.46
CA THR A 41 -10.99 -1.07 12.66
C THR A 41 -11.42 -2.15 13.65
N GLY A 42 -11.33 -1.87 14.95
CA GLY A 42 -12.09 -2.60 15.95
C GLY A 42 -13.56 -2.16 15.91
N GLY A 43 -14.51 -3.09 15.82
CA GLY A 43 -15.95 -2.84 15.94
C GLY A 43 -16.78 -2.83 14.64
N GLN A 44 -18.08 -2.51 14.77
CA GLN A 44 -19.14 -2.55 13.73
C GLN A 44 -18.85 -1.72 12.44
N MET A 45 -17.76 -0.95 12.41
CA MET A 45 -17.35 -0.07 11.31
C MET A 45 -16.65 -0.78 10.14
N ARG A 46 -16.40 -2.10 10.22
CA ARG A 46 -15.77 -2.91 9.14
C ARG A 46 -16.48 -2.85 7.78
N LYS A 47 -17.74 -2.38 7.71
CA LYS A 47 -18.49 -2.34 6.45
C LYS A 47 -18.22 -1.10 5.58
N PHE A 48 -17.58 -0.05 6.10
CA PHE A 48 -17.56 1.25 5.42
C PHE A 48 -16.17 1.86 5.21
N GLU A 49 -15.11 1.35 5.83
CA GLU A 49 -13.76 1.93 5.72
C GLU A 49 -12.70 0.84 5.46
N VAL A 50 -11.82 1.08 4.47
CA VAL A 50 -10.67 0.23 4.16
C VAL A 50 -9.51 0.63 5.08
N PRO A 51 -9.00 -0.26 5.96
CA PRO A 51 -7.89 0.05 6.86
C PRO A 51 -6.63 0.47 6.10
N GLN A 52 -5.77 1.27 6.72
CA GLN A 52 -4.51 1.73 6.09
C GLN A 52 -3.64 0.57 5.58
N TYR A 53 -3.57 -0.54 6.32
CA TYR A 53 -2.86 -1.75 5.90
C TYR A 53 -3.37 -2.31 4.57
N THR A 54 -4.69 -2.34 4.38
CA THR A 54 -5.30 -2.83 3.14
C THR A 54 -5.07 -1.88 1.98
N GLN A 55 -5.08 -0.56 2.22
CA GLN A 55 -4.74 0.41 1.17
C GLN A 55 -3.31 0.22 0.67
N ILE A 56 -2.35 0.05 1.58
CA ILE A 56 -0.95 -0.17 1.21
C ILE A 56 -0.73 -1.55 0.58
N GLY A 57 -1.37 -2.59 1.11
CA GLY A 57 -1.26 -3.95 0.57
C GLY A 57 -1.80 -4.08 -0.86
N ASN A 58 -2.89 -3.37 -1.18
CA ASN A 58 -3.52 -3.41 -2.49
C ASN A 58 -2.92 -2.40 -3.50
N ALA A 59 -2.11 -1.44 -3.04
CA ALA A 59 -1.54 -0.43 -3.91
C ALA A 59 -0.51 -1.01 -4.88
N VAL A 60 -0.45 -0.43 -6.08
CA VAL A 60 0.68 -0.61 -6.99
C VAL A 60 1.84 0.24 -6.45
N PRO A 61 3.06 -0.32 -6.30
CA PRO A 61 4.21 0.43 -5.83
C PRO A 61 4.49 1.67 -6.71
N PRO A 62 4.65 2.89 -6.15
CA PRO A 62 4.90 4.09 -6.95
C PRO A 62 6.10 3.98 -7.89
N LEU A 63 7.19 3.31 -7.49
CA LEU A 63 8.35 3.10 -8.37
C LEU A 63 8.01 2.19 -9.57
N LEU A 64 7.19 1.16 -9.39
CA LEU A 64 6.71 0.32 -10.48
C LEU A 64 5.78 1.12 -11.40
N GLY A 65 4.85 1.89 -10.82
CA GLY A 65 3.98 2.78 -11.59
C GLY A 65 4.75 3.78 -12.45
N LEU A 66 5.83 4.36 -11.92
CA LEU A 66 6.72 5.25 -12.66
C LEU A 66 7.41 4.53 -13.84
N ALA A 67 7.92 3.32 -13.63
CA ALA A 67 8.56 2.54 -14.68
C ALA A 67 7.58 2.22 -15.82
N LEU A 68 6.38 1.73 -15.48
CA LEU A 68 5.33 1.45 -16.46
C LEU A 68 4.87 2.72 -17.19
N GLY A 69 4.74 3.84 -16.48
CA GLY A 69 4.38 5.13 -17.07
C GLY A 69 5.37 5.61 -18.13
N LYS A 70 6.67 5.38 -17.93
CA LYS A 70 7.71 5.70 -18.94
C LYS A 70 7.55 4.85 -20.20
N VAL A 71 7.36 3.54 -20.04
CA VAL A 71 7.15 2.63 -21.17
C VAL A 71 5.89 3.01 -21.95
N CYS A 72 4.78 3.27 -21.26
CA CYS A 72 3.54 3.72 -21.90
C CYS A 72 3.73 5.03 -22.67
N LYS A 73 4.46 5.99 -22.11
CA LYS A 73 4.76 7.26 -22.76
C LYS A 73 5.52 7.04 -24.08
N GLU A 74 6.58 6.23 -24.07
CA GLU A 74 7.38 5.92 -25.26
C GLU A 74 6.53 5.25 -26.35
N LEU A 75 5.65 4.31 -25.98
CA LEU A 75 4.75 3.65 -26.92
C LEU A 75 3.75 4.62 -27.55
N ILE A 76 3.21 5.55 -26.75
CA ILE A 76 2.30 6.58 -27.25
C ILE A 76 3.02 7.50 -28.24
N GLU A 77 4.23 7.96 -27.92
CA GLU A 77 5.06 8.80 -28.79
C GLU A 77 5.37 8.09 -30.13
N LEU A 78 5.80 6.83 -30.08
CA LEU A 78 6.02 6.01 -31.28
C LEU A 78 4.77 5.89 -32.15
N SER A 79 3.60 5.71 -31.52
CA SER A 79 2.33 5.59 -32.24
C SER A 79 1.92 6.89 -32.95
N MET A 80 2.37 8.05 -32.45
CA MET A 80 2.11 9.35 -33.06
C MET A 80 3.06 9.61 -34.23
N THR A 81 4.33 9.24 -34.12
CA THR A 81 5.32 9.37 -35.21
C THR A 81 4.98 8.48 -36.40
N ASN A 82 4.52 7.24 -36.16
CA ASN A 82 4.15 6.31 -37.23
C ASN A 82 2.87 6.67 -38.00
N LYS A 83 2.15 7.72 -37.57
CA LYS A 83 0.94 8.22 -38.25
C LYS A 83 1.21 9.42 -39.18
N SER A 84 2.43 9.95 -39.20
CA SER A 84 2.88 11.04 -40.10
C SER A 84 3.66 10.47 -41.28
#